data_AF-A0A914JYM8-F1
#
_entry.id   AF-A0A914JYM8-F1
#
_cell.length_a   1.000
_cell.length_b   1.000
_cell.length_c   1.000
_cell.angle_alpha   90.00
_cell.angle_beta   90.00
_cell.angle_gamma   90.00
#
_symmetry.space_group_name_H-M   'P 1'
#
loop_
_entity.id
_entity.type
_entity.pdbx_description
1 polymer ?
#
loop_
_entity_poly.entity_id
_entity_poly.type
_entity_poly.pdbx_seq_one_letter_code
_entity_poly.pdbx_strand_id
1 'polypeptide(L)'
;MMQVIVVNAQIVVDALSHKIIDETMFALIVIDECHHCLGSQHPYRQLTTRLKKFKRESNSDCFRIIGLTSCALNRTVTAETIAERITLLENILGAKIISSDAVIQSSNPDSGEYDFTVLNKLEVFLHSLGDFDNATDSRGFILDCIRRVKGVMEDCGIYCAYKSAVQCAKKLKSMDDINSEDNMIILRIATTAFESFCFPLHSKLSRCHKFEAIFPYLSRQVILILESLEKFHDILTAKQLSLTAIVFLERKCSVV
;
A
#
# COMPACT_ATOMS: atom_id res chain seq x y z
N MET A 1 -1.54 25.40 4.41
CA MET A 1 -0.70 24.54 3.55
C MET A 1 -0.46 23.25 4.32
N MET A 2 -0.88 22.12 3.77
CA MET A 2 -0.76 20.81 4.42
C MET A 2 0.69 20.32 4.31
N GLN A 3 1.39 20.15 5.42
CA GLN A 3 2.75 19.59 5.41
C GLN A 3 2.70 18.09 5.69
N VAL A 4 3.17 17.31 4.70
CA VAL A 4 3.35 15.85 4.80
C VAL A 4 4.84 15.58 4.87
N ILE A 5 5.27 14.82 5.88
CA ILE A 5 6.66 14.39 6.01
C ILE A 5 6.71 12.87 5.98
N VAL A 6 7.55 12.33 5.09
CA VAL A 6 7.83 10.89 4.99
C VAL A 6 9.18 10.61 5.63
N VAL A 7 9.21 9.79 6.68
CA VAL A 7 10.41 9.56 7.49
C VAL A 7 10.50 8.12 7.99
N ASN A 8 11.69 7.71 8.42
CA ASN A 8 11.85 6.47 9.20
C ASN A 8 11.40 6.71 10.66
N ALA A 9 10.73 5.73 11.28
CA ALA A 9 10.29 5.83 12.67
C ALA A 9 11.42 6.06 13.66
N GLN A 10 12.60 5.48 13.45
CA GLN A 10 13.72 5.70 14.38
C GLN A 10 14.10 7.18 14.44
N ILE A 11 14.09 7.88 13.30
CA ILE A 11 14.41 9.33 13.25
C ILE A 11 13.43 10.14 14.10
N VAL A 12 12.14 9.80 14.07
CA VAL A 12 11.12 10.49 14.86
C VAL A 12 11.26 10.16 16.34
N VAL A 13 11.53 8.90 16.69
CA VAL A 13 11.79 8.48 18.07
C VAL A 13 12.99 9.25 18.65
N ASP A 14 14.08 9.35 17.89
CA ASP A 14 15.28 10.07 18.31
C ASP A 14 14.99 11.57 18.44
N ALA A 15 14.30 12.16 17.46
CA ALA A 15 13.95 13.58 17.48
C ALA A 15 13.04 13.95 18.67
N LEU A 16 12.05 13.11 19.00
CA LEU A 16 11.21 13.28 20.19
C LEU A 16 11.99 13.08 21.50
N SER A 17 12.94 12.14 21.52
CA SER A 17 13.78 11.87 22.68
C SER A 17 14.75 13.00 22.97
N HIS A 18 15.31 13.61 21.93
CA HIS A 18 16.17 14.79 22.00
C HIS A 18 15.40 16.11 22.07
N LYS A 19 14.06 16.09 22.12
CA LYS A 19 13.19 17.28 22.16
C LYS A 19 13.42 18.26 20.99
N ILE A 20 13.84 17.73 19.84
CA ILE A 20 13.94 18.49 18.59
C ILE A 20 12.53 18.78 18.06
N ILE A 21 11.61 17.84 18.27
CA ILE A 21 10.17 17.95 17.97
C ILE A 21 9.36 17.52 19.19
N ASP A 22 8.07 17.87 19.22
CA ASP A 22 7.13 17.57 20.30
C ASP A 22 5.91 16.80 19.78
N GLU A 23 5.28 15.99 20.62
CA GLU A 23 4.09 15.20 20.29
C GLU A 23 2.91 16.04 19.78
N THR A 24 2.78 17.29 20.26
CA THR A 24 1.75 18.24 19.82
C THR A 24 1.95 18.74 18.40
N MET A 25 3.14 18.55 17.82
CA MET A 25 3.40 18.89 16.43
C MET A 25 2.68 17.95 15.48
N PHE A 26 2.30 16.75 15.91
CA PHE A 26 1.63 15.81 15.02
C PHE A 26 0.12 16.02 15.04
N ALA A 27 -0.46 16.02 13.85
CA ALA A 27 -1.89 15.91 13.64
C ALA A 27 -2.26 14.46 13.30
N LEU A 28 -1.67 13.92 12.24
CA LEU A 28 -1.89 12.55 11.82
C LEU A 28 -0.57 11.79 11.76
N ILE A 29 -0.63 10.52 12.15
CA ILE A 29 0.48 9.60 12.04
C ILE A 29 -0.01 8.38 11.28
N VAL A 30 0.62 8.09 10.15
CA VAL A 30 0.36 6.91 9.32
C VAL A 30 1.55 5.98 9.44
N ILE A 31 1.32 4.76 9.93
CA ILE A 31 2.33 3.73 10.12
C ILE A 31 2.10 2.64 9.06
N ASP A 32 2.98 2.57 8.06
CA ASP A 32 3.03 1.43 7.14
C ASP A 32 3.66 0.21 7.83
N GLU A 33 3.24 -0.99 7.40
CA GLU A 33 3.57 -2.27 8.05
C GLU A 33 3.38 -2.24 9.58
N CYS A 34 2.23 -1.73 10.02
CA CYS A 34 1.94 -1.45 11.43
C CYS A 34 2.03 -2.68 12.34
N HIS A 35 1.96 -3.89 11.78
CA HIS A 35 2.13 -5.15 12.51
C HIS A 35 3.49 -5.26 13.24
N HIS A 36 4.52 -4.53 12.79
CA HIS A 36 5.81 -4.46 13.48
C HIS A 36 5.73 -3.82 14.88
N CYS A 37 4.63 -3.13 15.22
CA CYS A 37 4.35 -2.66 16.58
C CYS A 37 4.31 -3.79 17.62
N LEU A 38 4.10 -5.04 17.18
CA LEU A 38 4.14 -6.21 18.07
C LEU A 38 5.54 -6.51 18.60
N GLY A 39 6.60 -6.06 17.91
CA GLY A 39 7.98 -6.19 18.37
C GLY A 39 8.28 -5.20 19.49
N SER A 40 8.66 -5.70 20.67
CA SER A 40 8.90 -4.86 21.87
C SER A 40 9.97 -3.78 21.68
N GLN A 41 10.99 -4.06 20.87
CA GLN A 41 12.09 -3.13 20.56
C GLN A 41 11.89 -2.33 19.28
N HIS A 42 10.80 -2.56 18.54
CA HIS A 42 10.59 -1.91 17.25
C HIS A 42 10.35 -0.40 17.43
N PRO A 43 10.90 0.48 16.57
CA PRO A 43 10.69 1.92 16.68
C PRO A 43 9.21 2.32 16.69
N TYR A 44 8.36 1.61 15.95
CA TYR A 44 6.90 1.82 15.99
C TYR A 44 6.29 1.56 17.37
N ARG A 45 6.77 0.53 18.10
CA ARG A 45 6.30 0.23 19.46
C ARG A 45 6.72 1.31 20.44
N GLN A 46 7.95 1.81 20.31
CA GLN A 46 8.47 2.88 21.17
C GLN A 46 7.66 4.18 20.94
N LEU A 47 7.45 4.54 19.67
CA LEU A 47 6.69 5.72 19.28
C LEU A 47 5.24 5.65 19.78
N THR A 48 4.52 4.57 19.47
CA THR A 48 3.10 4.39 19.86
C THR A 48 2.92 4.39 21.38
N THR A 49 3.84 3.78 22.12
CA THR A 49 3.83 3.79 23.60
C THR A 49 4.00 5.20 24.15
N ARG A 50 4.97 5.95 23.61
CA ARG A 50 5.23 7.34 24.00
C ARG A 50 4.03 8.25 23.73
N LEU A 51 3.47 8.16 22.53
CA LEU A 51 2.28 8.89 22.11
C LEU A 51 1.07 8.57 22.99
N LYS A 52 0.84 7.29 23.31
CA LYS A 52 -0.24 6.90 24.22
C LYS A 52 -0.08 7.45 25.62
N LYS A 53 1.15 7.43 26.15
CA LYS A 53 1.46 8.04 27.44
C LYS A 53 1.13 9.53 27.42
N PHE A 54 1.58 10.24 26.39
CA PHE A 54 1.28 11.66 26.21
C PHE A 54 -0.23 11.94 26.16
N LYS A 55 -1.02 11.18 25.38
CA LYS A 55 -2.48 11.34 25.34
C LYS A 55 -3.14 11.18 26.71
N ARG A 56 -2.70 10.19 27.51
CA ARG A 56 -3.26 9.95 28.86
C ARG A 56 -2.91 11.09 29.81
N GLU A 57 -1.69 11.60 29.76
CA GLU A 57 -1.20 12.64 30.69
C GLU A 57 -1.75 14.02 30.35
N SER A 58 -1.90 14.32 29.06
CA SER A 58 -2.39 15.63 28.58
C SER A 58 -3.91 15.72 28.45
N ASN A 59 -4.63 14.59 28.58
CA ASN A 59 -6.05 14.46 28.24
C ASN A 59 -6.40 15.10 26.87
N SER A 60 -5.45 15.05 25.93
CA SER A 60 -5.50 15.76 24.66
C SER A 60 -5.69 14.78 23.51
N ASP A 61 -6.65 15.09 22.63
CA ASP A 61 -6.85 14.36 21.38
C ASP A 61 -6.20 15.13 20.20
N CYS A 62 -4.91 15.43 20.39
CA CYS A 62 -4.10 16.24 19.47
C CYS A 62 -3.70 15.51 18.18
N PHE A 63 -3.54 14.19 18.22
CA PHE A 63 -3.20 13.41 17.01
C PHE A 63 -4.00 12.12 16.85
N ARG A 64 -4.06 11.59 15.62
CA ARG A 64 -4.60 10.26 15.30
C ARG A 64 -3.52 9.34 14.71
N ILE A 65 -3.71 8.04 14.89
CA ILE A 65 -2.83 7.01 14.33
C ILE A 65 -3.65 6.15 13.36
N ILE A 66 -3.15 6.01 12.13
CA ILE A 66 -3.64 5.06 11.12
C ILE A 66 -2.53 4.03 10.89
N GLY A 67 -2.85 2.75 11.05
CA GLY A 67 -1.92 1.66 10.74
C GLY A 67 -2.35 0.97 9.45
N LEU A 68 -1.41 0.77 8.53
CA LEU A 68 -1.59 0.02 7.29
C LEU A 68 -0.71 -1.23 7.37
N THR A 69 -1.22 -2.39 6.95
CA THR A 69 -0.46 -3.63 6.87
C THR A 69 -1.19 -4.60 5.94
N SER A 70 -0.46 -5.29 5.07
CA SER A 70 -1.04 -6.32 4.18
C SER A 70 -1.38 -7.60 4.94
N CYS A 71 -0.69 -7.84 6.06
CA CYS A 71 -1.01 -8.93 6.97
C CYS A 71 -0.81 -8.48 8.41
N ALA A 72 -1.72 -8.84 9.31
CA ALA A 72 -1.53 -8.63 10.74
C ALA A 72 -0.47 -9.57 11.34
N LEU A 73 -0.09 -10.66 10.62
CA LEU A 73 0.66 -11.78 11.15
C LEU A 73 1.68 -12.37 10.17
N ASN A 74 2.93 -12.46 10.61
CA ASN A 74 4.02 -12.93 9.76
C ASN A 74 4.27 -14.46 9.78
N ARG A 75 3.36 -15.31 10.29
CA ARG A 75 3.57 -16.77 10.42
C ARG A 75 2.25 -17.56 10.38
N THR A 76 2.32 -18.86 10.06
CA THR A 76 1.27 -19.86 10.29
C THR A 76 0.92 -19.90 11.77
N VAL A 77 -0.23 -19.35 12.16
CA VAL A 77 -0.72 -19.35 13.55
C VAL A 77 -2.18 -19.79 13.57
N THR A 78 -2.61 -20.38 14.69
CA THR A 78 -3.99 -20.85 14.89
C THR A 78 -4.97 -19.67 15.03
N ALA A 79 -6.23 -19.83 14.62
CA ALA A 79 -7.22 -18.72 14.62
C ALA A 79 -7.35 -17.98 15.98
N GLU A 80 -7.22 -18.69 17.10
CA GLU A 80 -7.25 -18.11 18.45
C GLU A 80 -6.11 -17.11 18.68
N THR A 81 -4.87 -17.46 18.28
CA THR A 81 -3.70 -16.57 18.38
C THR A 81 -3.78 -15.36 17.44
N ILE A 82 -4.62 -15.43 16.39
CA ILE A 82 -4.87 -14.29 15.50
C ILE A 82 -5.71 -13.24 16.21
N ALA A 83 -6.82 -13.65 16.82
CA ALA A 83 -7.71 -12.73 17.53
C ALA A 83 -6.98 -12.03 18.70
N GLU A 84 -6.15 -12.77 19.44
CA GLU A 84 -5.31 -12.21 20.51
C GLU A 84 -4.32 -11.17 19.97
N ARG A 85 -3.66 -11.44 18.85
CA ARG A 85 -2.69 -10.52 18.25
C ARG A 85 -3.34 -9.30 17.61
N ILE A 86 -4.51 -9.44 17.01
CA ILE A 86 -5.34 -8.31 16.54
C ILE A 86 -5.69 -7.43 17.73
N THR A 87 -6.26 -8.02 18.79
CA THR A 87 -6.63 -7.29 20.01
C THR A 87 -5.41 -6.61 20.64
N LEU A 88 -4.27 -7.30 20.66
CA LEU A 88 -3.02 -6.72 21.13
C LEU A 88 -2.65 -5.52 20.27
N LEU A 89 -2.61 -5.66 18.94
CA LEU A 89 -2.24 -4.59 18.00
C LEU A 89 -3.17 -3.38 18.11
N GLU A 90 -4.48 -3.58 18.22
CA GLU A 90 -5.46 -2.53 18.53
C GLU A 90 -5.12 -1.82 19.85
N ASN A 91 -4.77 -2.60 20.88
CA ASN A 91 -4.32 -2.09 22.18
C ASN A 91 -2.92 -1.45 22.13
N ILE A 92 -2.08 -1.70 21.14
CA ILE A 92 -0.79 -1.01 20.94
C ILE A 92 -1.02 0.31 20.22
N LEU A 93 -1.78 0.31 19.13
CA LEU A 93 -2.01 1.49 18.29
C LEU A 93 -3.04 2.44 18.88
N GLY A 94 -4.01 1.90 19.63
CA GLY A 94 -5.16 2.67 20.14
C GLY A 94 -6.15 2.95 19.00
N ALA A 95 -6.26 1.99 18.10
CA ALA A 95 -7.05 2.03 16.89
C ALA A 95 -7.83 0.73 16.75
N LYS A 96 -8.88 0.74 15.93
CA LYS A 96 -9.65 -0.45 15.57
C LYS A 96 -9.14 -0.98 14.23
N ILE A 97 -8.92 -2.28 14.13
CA ILE A 97 -8.51 -2.94 12.89
C ILE A 97 -9.74 -3.16 12.00
N ILE A 98 -9.58 -2.87 10.72
CA ILE A 98 -10.58 -3.14 9.67
C ILE A 98 -9.88 -4.07 8.67
N SER A 99 -10.40 -5.29 8.51
CA SER A 99 -9.87 -6.28 7.56
C SER A 99 -10.69 -6.28 6.27
N SER A 100 -10.03 -6.61 5.15
CA SER A 100 -10.63 -6.92 3.86
C SER A 100 -11.71 -8.00 3.94
N ASP A 101 -11.48 -9.04 4.77
CA ASP A 101 -12.35 -10.21 4.87
C ASP A 101 -13.66 -9.93 5.60
N ALA A 102 -13.66 -8.94 6.52
CA ALA A 102 -14.86 -8.55 7.25
C ALA A 102 -15.83 -7.69 6.42
N VAL A 103 -15.43 -7.28 5.20
CA VAL A 103 -16.15 -6.30 4.37
C VAL A 103 -16.52 -6.88 3.00
N ILE A 104 -16.71 -8.20 2.88
CA ILE A 104 -17.35 -8.82 1.70
C ILE A 104 -18.88 -8.63 1.76
N GLN A 105 -19.35 -7.41 2.02
CA GLN A 105 -20.72 -6.96 1.77
C GLN A 105 -20.72 -5.46 1.45
N SER A 106 -20.13 -5.09 0.31
CA SER A 106 -20.65 -3.98 -0.50
C SER A 106 -20.12 -4.11 -1.91
N SER A 107 -20.98 -4.57 -2.79
CA SER A 107 -20.87 -4.45 -4.24
C SER A 107 -20.74 -2.98 -4.62
N ASN A 108 -19.57 -2.56 -5.09
CA ASN A 108 -19.47 -1.32 -5.86
C ASN A 108 -20.11 -1.56 -7.24
N PRO A 109 -21.04 -0.71 -7.70
CA PRO A 109 -21.88 -0.96 -8.88
C PRO A 109 -21.17 -0.85 -10.24
N ASP A 110 -19.86 -0.57 -10.28
CA ASP A 110 -19.05 -0.52 -11.51
C ASP A 110 -17.93 -1.58 -11.54
N SER A 111 -18.14 -2.72 -10.86
CA SER A 111 -17.33 -3.93 -11.06
C SER A 111 -17.61 -4.53 -12.44
N GLY A 112 -17.24 -3.82 -13.50
CA GLY A 112 -16.98 -4.48 -14.77
C GLY A 112 -15.96 -5.57 -14.48
N GLU A 113 -16.29 -6.81 -14.78
CA GLU A 113 -15.38 -7.95 -14.63
C GLU A 113 -14.11 -7.63 -15.42
N TYR A 114 -13.05 -7.21 -14.72
CA TYR A 114 -11.83 -6.75 -15.36
C TYR A 114 -11.08 -7.97 -15.88
N ASP A 115 -10.83 -7.98 -17.18
CA ASP A 115 -10.32 -9.17 -17.85
C ASP A 115 -8.81 -9.36 -17.65
N PHE A 116 -8.46 -10.28 -16.75
CA PHE A 116 -7.08 -10.74 -16.54
C PHE A 116 -6.66 -11.88 -17.48
N THR A 117 -7.51 -12.29 -18.43
CA THR A 117 -7.26 -13.44 -19.31
C THR A 117 -5.92 -13.36 -20.02
N VAL A 118 -5.53 -12.17 -20.51
CA VAL A 118 -4.25 -11.99 -21.20
C VAL A 118 -3.06 -12.20 -20.25
N LEU A 119 -3.13 -11.69 -19.03
CA LEU A 119 -2.06 -11.87 -18.02
C LEU A 119 -2.03 -13.31 -17.49
N ASN A 120 -3.18 -13.96 -17.34
CA ASN A 120 -3.26 -15.38 -16.96
C ASN A 120 -2.67 -16.28 -18.05
N LYS A 121 -2.96 -16.01 -19.33
CA LYS A 121 -2.36 -16.73 -20.46
C LYS A 121 -0.84 -16.54 -20.51
N LEU A 122 -0.36 -15.32 -20.25
CA LEU A 122 1.08 -15.05 -20.14
C LEU A 122 1.71 -15.87 -19.01
N GLU A 123 1.09 -15.90 -17.82
CA GLU A 123 1.59 -16.68 -16.69
C GLU A 123 1.70 -18.17 -17.02
N VAL A 124 0.66 -18.76 -17.62
CA VAL A 124 0.67 -20.16 -18.08
C VAL A 124 1.76 -20.38 -19.14
N PHE A 125 1.90 -19.47 -20.09
CA PHE A 125 2.95 -19.54 -21.11
C PHE A 125 4.34 -19.55 -20.48
N LEU A 126 4.63 -18.65 -19.54
CA LEU A 126 5.94 -18.58 -18.86
C LEU A 126 6.24 -19.85 -18.06
N HIS A 127 5.23 -20.48 -17.46
CA HIS A 127 5.38 -21.77 -16.77
C HIS A 127 5.54 -22.97 -17.72
N SER A 128 5.03 -22.86 -18.96
CA SER A 128 5.17 -23.93 -19.97
C SER A 128 6.52 -23.92 -20.69
N LEU A 129 7.28 -22.85 -20.55
CA LEU A 129 8.62 -22.71 -21.10
C LEU A 129 9.60 -23.61 -20.33
N GLY A 130 10.40 -24.41 -21.06
CA GLY A 130 11.41 -25.31 -20.49
C GLY A 130 12.58 -24.58 -19.81
N ASP A 131 13.67 -25.31 -19.53
CA ASP A 131 14.86 -24.74 -18.91
C ASP A 131 15.57 -23.77 -19.87
N PHE A 132 15.57 -22.49 -19.51
CA PHE A 132 16.40 -21.46 -20.12
C PHE A 132 17.75 -21.37 -19.38
N ASP A 133 18.75 -20.82 -20.03
CA ASP A 133 20.03 -20.54 -19.38
C ASP A 133 19.84 -19.52 -18.24
N ASN A 134 20.09 -19.95 -16.99
CA ASN A 134 19.65 -19.28 -15.76
C ASN A 134 20.22 -17.86 -15.57
N ALA A 135 21.29 -17.49 -16.28
CA ALA A 135 21.97 -16.21 -16.08
C ALA A 135 21.22 -14.99 -16.63
N THR A 136 20.24 -15.18 -17.55
CA THR A 136 19.52 -14.08 -18.21
C THR A 136 17.99 -14.23 -18.18
N ASP A 137 17.47 -15.11 -17.34
CA ASP A 137 16.05 -15.44 -17.31
C ASP A 137 15.18 -14.32 -16.71
N SER A 138 14.40 -13.64 -17.57
CA SER A 138 13.49 -12.58 -17.15
C SER A 138 12.11 -13.07 -16.68
N ARG A 139 11.84 -14.38 -16.74
CA ARG A 139 10.54 -14.96 -16.34
C ARG A 139 10.20 -14.65 -14.89
N GLY A 140 11.17 -14.75 -13.98
CA GLY A 140 10.97 -14.42 -12.56
C GLY A 140 10.47 -12.99 -12.36
N PHE A 141 11.11 -12.04 -13.04
CA PHE A 141 10.70 -10.63 -13.01
C PHE A 141 9.31 -10.40 -13.60
N ILE A 142 8.98 -11.07 -14.71
CA ILE A 142 7.66 -10.95 -15.35
C ILE A 142 6.56 -11.55 -14.45
N LEU A 143 6.79 -12.73 -13.87
CA LEU A 143 5.87 -13.35 -12.92
C LEU A 143 5.62 -12.45 -11.70
N ASP A 144 6.66 -11.81 -11.18
CA ASP A 144 6.52 -10.84 -10.09
C ASP A 144 5.73 -9.60 -10.49
N CYS A 145 5.87 -9.15 -11.75
CA CYS A 145 5.02 -8.09 -12.29
C CYS A 145 3.55 -8.51 -12.37
N ILE A 146 3.25 -9.72 -12.84
CA ILE A 146 1.87 -10.24 -12.93
C ILE A 146 1.26 -10.33 -11.53
N ARG A 147 1.98 -10.95 -10.57
CA ARG A 147 1.55 -11.05 -9.17
C ARG A 147 1.30 -9.68 -8.55
N ARG A 148 2.19 -8.71 -8.79
CA ARG A 148 2.01 -7.34 -8.30
C ARG A 148 0.74 -6.70 -8.85
N VAL A 149 0.47 -6.82 -10.14
CA VAL A 149 -0.74 -6.20 -10.74
C VAL A 149 -2.01 -6.84 -10.19
N LYS A 150 -2.04 -8.17 -10.03
CA LYS A 150 -3.15 -8.90 -9.43
C LYS A 150 -3.37 -8.51 -7.96
N GLY A 151 -2.31 -8.51 -7.14
CA GLY A 151 -2.40 -8.11 -5.73
C GLY A 151 -2.87 -6.66 -5.57
N VAL A 152 -2.33 -5.73 -6.37
CA VAL A 152 -2.77 -4.32 -6.33
C VAL A 152 -4.24 -4.16 -6.75
N MET A 153 -4.74 -5.01 -7.66
CA MET A 153 -6.16 -5.01 -8.01
C MET A 153 -7.04 -5.39 -6.81
N GLU A 154 -6.66 -6.46 -6.10
CA GLU A 154 -7.37 -6.95 -4.91
C GLU A 154 -7.33 -5.93 -3.78
N ASP A 155 -6.16 -5.36 -3.51
CA ASP A 155 -5.94 -4.45 -2.37
C ASP A 155 -6.47 -3.03 -2.63
N CYS A 156 -6.20 -2.49 -3.83
CA CYS A 156 -6.34 -1.07 -4.12
C CYS A 156 -7.36 -0.74 -5.21
N GLY A 157 -7.81 -1.73 -5.98
CA GLY A 157 -8.76 -1.56 -7.09
C GLY A 157 -8.10 -1.31 -8.45
N ILE A 158 -8.95 -1.21 -9.49
CA ILE A 158 -8.51 -1.24 -10.90
C ILE A 158 -7.63 -0.06 -11.30
N TYR A 159 -7.85 1.12 -10.72
CA TYR A 159 -7.04 2.28 -11.07
C TYR A 159 -5.57 2.06 -10.70
N CYS A 160 -5.33 1.53 -9.50
CA CYS A 160 -3.99 1.21 -9.03
C CYS A 160 -3.40 0.05 -9.83
N ALA A 161 -4.19 -0.97 -10.17
CA ALA A 161 -3.74 -2.10 -11.00
C ALA A 161 -3.31 -1.63 -12.40
N TYR A 162 -4.11 -0.75 -13.03
CA TYR A 162 -3.77 -0.12 -14.31
C TYR A 162 -2.45 0.66 -14.24
N LYS A 163 -2.27 1.51 -13.22
CA LYS A 163 -1.01 2.27 -13.06
C LYS A 163 0.19 1.35 -12.82
N SER A 164 0.01 0.31 -12.02
CA SER A 164 1.03 -0.73 -11.77
C SER A 164 1.41 -1.45 -13.06
N ALA A 165 0.41 -1.86 -13.87
CA ALA A 165 0.63 -2.52 -15.16
C ALA A 165 1.36 -1.61 -16.17
N VAL A 166 1.02 -0.32 -16.24
CA VAL A 166 1.74 0.66 -17.08
C VAL A 166 3.21 0.80 -16.64
N GLN A 167 3.49 0.78 -15.33
CA GLN A 167 4.86 0.81 -14.82
C GLN A 167 5.63 -0.48 -15.16
N CYS A 168 4.98 -1.64 -15.04
CA CYS A 168 5.57 -2.92 -15.44
C CYS A 168 5.93 -2.93 -16.93
N ALA A 169 5.02 -2.51 -17.81
CA ALA A 169 5.27 -2.42 -19.25
C ALA A 169 6.47 -1.52 -19.57
N LYS A 170 6.59 -0.35 -18.91
CA LYS A 170 7.74 0.56 -19.09
C LYS A 170 9.06 -0.09 -18.65
N LYS A 171 9.07 -0.81 -17.53
CA LYS A 171 10.26 -1.51 -17.03
C LYS A 171 10.69 -2.63 -17.97
N LEU A 172 9.74 -3.42 -18.48
CA LEU A 172 10.03 -4.47 -19.45
C LEU A 172 10.64 -3.92 -20.74
N LYS A 173 10.11 -2.80 -21.26
CA LYS A 173 10.70 -2.11 -22.42
C LYS A 173 12.15 -1.66 -22.19
N SER A 174 12.47 -1.17 -20.99
CA SER A 174 13.85 -0.76 -20.67
C SER A 174 14.83 -1.94 -20.52
N MET A 175 14.32 -3.18 -20.44
CA MET A 175 15.14 -4.40 -20.39
C MET A 175 15.38 -5.00 -21.79
N ASP A 176 14.72 -4.47 -22.84
CA ASP A 176 14.82 -4.95 -24.22
C ASP A 176 16.19 -4.59 -24.87
N ASP A 177 17.10 -3.88 -24.18
CA ASP A 177 18.39 -3.50 -24.79
C ASP A 177 19.58 -4.38 -24.35
N ILE A 178 19.39 -5.30 -23.38
CA ILE A 178 20.50 -5.93 -22.63
C ILE A 178 20.55 -7.47 -22.78
N ASN A 179 19.58 -8.08 -23.47
CA ASN A 179 19.28 -9.50 -23.31
C ASN A 179 19.49 -10.36 -24.58
N SER A 180 19.60 -11.68 -24.36
CA SER A 180 19.66 -12.69 -25.44
C SER A 180 18.40 -12.68 -26.31
N GLU A 181 18.51 -13.10 -27.57
CA GLU A 181 17.41 -13.07 -28.56
C GLU A 181 16.14 -13.78 -28.08
N ASP A 182 16.26 -14.90 -27.36
CA ASP A 182 15.09 -15.59 -26.82
C ASP A 182 14.44 -14.82 -25.65
N ASN A 183 15.26 -14.23 -24.78
CA ASN A 183 14.77 -13.44 -23.66
C ASN A 183 14.12 -12.12 -24.12
N MET A 184 14.61 -11.55 -25.22
CA MET A 184 14.00 -10.43 -25.93
C MET A 184 12.59 -10.75 -26.42
N ILE A 185 12.39 -11.93 -27.01
CA ILE A 185 11.06 -12.37 -27.45
C ILE A 185 10.11 -12.47 -26.24
N ILE A 186 10.56 -13.04 -25.13
CA ILE A 186 9.78 -13.15 -23.89
C ILE A 186 9.41 -11.75 -23.35
N LEU A 187 10.35 -10.82 -23.30
CA LEU A 187 10.12 -9.44 -22.85
C LEU A 187 9.10 -8.70 -23.73
N ARG A 188 9.16 -8.88 -25.05
CA ARG A 188 8.20 -8.30 -25.99
C ARG A 188 6.80 -8.88 -25.86
N ILE A 189 6.69 -10.20 -25.71
CA ILE A 189 5.41 -10.86 -25.43
C ILE A 189 4.81 -10.33 -24.13
N ALA A 190 5.62 -10.27 -23.07
CA ALA A 190 5.19 -9.76 -21.77
C ALA A 190 4.76 -8.29 -21.84
N THR A 191 5.54 -7.43 -22.50
CA THR A 191 5.21 -6.02 -22.70
C THR A 191 3.87 -5.87 -23.43
N THR A 192 3.68 -6.61 -24.52
CA THR A 192 2.44 -6.60 -25.31
C THR A 192 1.23 -7.05 -24.48
N ALA A 193 1.42 -8.05 -23.62
CA ALA A 193 0.38 -8.54 -22.72
C ALA A 193 -0.06 -7.47 -21.70
N PHE A 194 0.89 -6.79 -21.06
CA PHE A 194 0.59 -5.68 -20.14
C PHE A 194 -0.09 -4.51 -20.87
N GLU A 195 0.35 -4.17 -22.08
CA GLU A 195 -0.30 -3.13 -22.89
C GLU A 195 -1.72 -3.51 -23.31
N SER A 196 -1.94 -4.78 -23.68
CA SER A 196 -3.27 -5.31 -24.02
C SER A 196 -4.21 -5.27 -22.82
N PHE A 197 -3.72 -5.57 -21.62
CA PHE A 197 -4.46 -5.38 -20.37
C PHE A 197 -4.80 -3.89 -20.13
N CYS A 198 -3.86 -2.99 -20.40
CA CYS A 198 -4.05 -1.55 -20.19
C CYS A 198 -4.97 -0.89 -21.21
N PHE A 199 -5.00 -1.38 -22.46
CA PHE A 199 -5.70 -0.76 -23.58
C PHE A 199 -7.20 -0.47 -23.31
N PRO A 200 -8.04 -1.43 -22.87
CA PRO A 200 -9.46 -1.16 -22.60
C PRO A 200 -9.67 -0.21 -21.41
N LEU A 201 -8.69 -0.13 -20.50
CA LEU A 201 -8.73 0.73 -19.33
C LEU A 201 -8.25 2.16 -19.63
N HIS A 202 -7.41 2.32 -20.65
CA HIS A 202 -6.73 3.58 -20.94
C HIS A 202 -7.74 4.70 -21.24
N SER A 203 -8.76 4.45 -22.06
CA SER A 203 -9.75 5.48 -22.43
C SER A 203 -10.55 6.01 -21.22
N LYS A 204 -10.80 5.14 -20.23
CA LYS A 204 -11.54 5.47 -19.01
C LYS A 204 -10.64 6.11 -17.95
N LEU A 205 -9.49 5.50 -17.67
CA LEU A 205 -8.66 5.83 -16.49
C LEU A 205 -7.55 6.84 -16.78
N SER A 206 -7.14 7.04 -18.03
CA SER A 206 -6.08 8.02 -18.37
C SER A 206 -6.50 9.46 -18.08
N ARG A 207 -7.81 9.73 -18.11
CA ARG A 207 -8.40 11.07 -17.95
C ARG A 207 -8.81 11.37 -16.50
N CYS A 208 -8.70 10.38 -15.60
CA CYS A 208 -8.98 10.56 -14.17
C CYS A 208 -7.81 11.32 -13.52
N HIS A 209 -7.81 12.65 -13.66
CA HIS A 209 -6.84 13.54 -13.04
C HIS A 209 -7.33 14.14 -11.72
N LYS A 210 -8.65 14.06 -11.49
CA LYS A 210 -9.28 14.51 -10.25
C LYS A 210 -9.51 13.33 -9.33
N PHE A 211 -9.37 13.58 -8.05
CA PHE A 211 -9.52 12.57 -7.02
C PHE A 211 -10.91 11.94 -7.03
N GLU A 212 -11.96 12.74 -7.19
CA GLU A 212 -13.36 12.32 -7.27
C GLU A 212 -13.62 11.38 -8.46
N ALA A 213 -12.90 11.58 -9.57
CA ALA A 213 -13.01 10.75 -10.76
C ALA A 213 -12.35 9.37 -10.60
N ILE A 214 -11.51 9.20 -9.56
CA ILE A 214 -10.81 7.93 -9.29
C ILE A 214 -11.61 7.06 -8.32
N PHE A 215 -12.44 7.63 -7.43
CA PHE A 215 -13.21 6.88 -6.41
C PHE A 215 -13.94 5.63 -6.91
N PRO A 216 -14.65 5.65 -8.05
CA PRO A 216 -15.36 4.46 -8.53
C PRO A 216 -14.43 3.27 -8.84
N TYR A 217 -13.14 3.55 -9.04
CA TYR A 217 -12.12 2.60 -9.47
C TYR A 217 -11.17 2.16 -8.33
N LEU A 218 -11.42 2.61 -7.11
CA LEU A 218 -10.66 2.23 -5.92
C LEU A 218 -11.36 1.11 -5.14
N SER A 219 -10.59 0.32 -4.42
CA SER A 219 -11.15 -0.62 -3.45
C SER A 219 -11.86 0.14 -2.32
N ARG A 220 -12.87 -0.49 -1.70
CA ARG A 220 -13.57 0.09 -0.54
C ARG A 220 -12.61 0.45 0.59
N GLN A 221 -11.53 -0.30 0.76
CA GLN A 221 -10.52 -0.06 1.79
C GLN A 221 -9.78 1.25 1.54
N VAL A 222 -9.31 1.47 0.31
CA VAL A 222 -8.67 2.74 -0.05
C VAL A 222 -9.66 3.89 0.12
N ILE A 223 -10.92 3.72 -0.29
CA ILE A 223 -11.97 4.73 -0.05
C ILE A 223 -12.13 5.01 1.44
N LEU A 224 -12.17 4.00 2.31
CA LEU A 224 -12.30 4.18 3.77
C LEU A 224 -11.09 4.92 4.37
N ILE A 225 -9.88 4.62 3.89
CA ILE A 225 -8.67 5.36 4.29
C ILE A 225 -8.83 6.83 3.90
N LEU A 226 -9.22 7.09 2.65
CA LEU A 226 -9.41 8.44 2.13
C LEU A 226 -10.51 9.22 2.88
N GLU A 227 -11.68 8.61 3.12
CA GLU A 227 -12.75 9.18 3.93
C GLU A 227 -12.28 9.47 5.37
N SER A 228 -11.42 8.61 5.93
CA SER A 228 -10.85 8.80 7.27
C SER A 228 -9.86 9.98 7.31
N LEU A 229 -9.08 10.15 6.24
CA LEU A 229 -8.19 11.29 6.05
C LEU A 229 -8.97 12.60 5.87
N GLU A 230 -10.05 12.58 5.09
CA GLU A 230 -10.92 13.75 4.85
C GLU A 230 -11.64 14.21 6.11
N LYS A 231 -12.27 13.28 6.86
CA LYS A 231 -12.86 13.58 8.18
C LYS A 231 -11.83 14.15 9.16
N PHE A 232 -10.57 13.78 8.99
CA PHE A 232 -9.50 14.32 9.81
C PHE A 232 -9.10 15.74 9.38
N HIS A 233 -9.10 16.03 8.08
CA HIS A 233 -8.86 17.38 7.56
C HIS A 233 -9.81 18.42 8.18
N ASP A 234 -11.10 18.10 8.31
CA ASP A 234 -12.08 19.00 8.92
C ASP A 234 -11.75 19.34 10.39
N ILE A 235 -11.30 18.34 11.14
CA ILE A 235 -10.89 18.48 12.55
C ILE A 235 -9.62 19.35 12.65
N LEU A 236 -8.70 19.22 11.70
CA LEU A 236 -7.46 19.98 11.69
C LEU A 236 -7.66 21.44 11.31
N THR A 237 -8.52 21.70 10.33
CA THR A 237 -8.87 23.06 9.93
C THR A 237 -9.53 23.81 11.10
N ALA A 238 -10.35 23.12 11.90
CA ALA A 238 -10.92 23.67 13.12
C ALA A 238 -9.89 23.97 14.23
N LYS A 239 -8.76 23.26 14.27
CA LYS A 239 -7.73 23.38 15.32
C LYS A 239 -6.49 24.21 14.93
N GLN A 240 -6.41 24.76 13.71
CA GLN A 240 -5.27 25.55 13.21
C GLN A 240 -3.88 24.86 13.34
N LEU A 241 -3.82 23.53 13.25
CA LEU A 241 -2.55 22.79 13.32
C LEU A 241 -1.79 22.87 11.98
N SER A 242 -0.53 23.30 12.01
CA SER A 242 0.29 23.58 10.82
C SER A 242 0.96 22.36 10.18
N LEU A 243 1.12 21.26 10.92
CA LEU A 243 1.73 20.02 10.45
C LEU A 243 0.67 18.92 10.41
N THR A 244 0.46 18.30 9.25
CA THR A 244 -0.80 17.59 8.99
C THR A 244 -0.64 16.08 8.90
N ALA A 245 0.50 15.53 8.49
CA ALA A 245 0.71 14.08 8.55
C ALA A 245 2.18 13.67 8.55
N ILE A 246 2.53 12.66 9.35
CA ILE A 246 3.77 11.91 9.21
C ILE A 246 3.45 10.51 8.71
N VAL A 247 4.05 10.13 7.60
CA VAL A 247 3.94 8.78 7.03
C VAL A 247 5.26 8.06 7.25
N PHE A 248 5.20 6.92 7.92
CA PHE A 248 6.33 6.00 8.02
C PHE A 248 6.25 4.98 6.91
N LEU A 249 7.32 4.84 6.12
CA LEU A 249 7.45 3.82 5.09
C LEU A 249 8.67 2.96 5.41
N GLU A 250 8.49 1.64 5.48
CA GLU A 250 9.60 0.71 5.68
C GLU A 250 10.26 0.32 4.34
N ARG A 251 9.55 0.46 3.22
CA ARG A 251 10.08 0.25 1.87
C ARG A 251 9.70 1.39 0.93
N LYS A 252 10.63 1.75 0.03
CA LYS A 252 10.45 2.74 -1.06
C LYS A 252 9.48 2.28 -2.17
N CYS A 253 8.55 1.38 -1.88
CA CYS A 253 7.64 0.86 -2.89
C CYS A 253 6.36 1.68 -2.86
N SER A 254 6.27 2.63 -3.78
CA SER A 254 5.03 3.29 -4.23
C SER A 254 4.60 4.52 -3.41
N VAL A 255 5.37 5.60 -3.52
CA VAL A 255 4.74 6.93 -3.58
C VAL A 255 4.31 7.11 -5.03
N VAL A 256 3.00 7.11 -5.29
CA VAL A 256 2.43 7.53 -6.58
C VAL A 256 2.26 9.05 -6.56
#